data_AF-U2X387-F1
#
_entry.id   AF-U2X387-F1
#
_cell.length_a   1.000
_cell.length_b   1.000
_cell.length_c   1.000
_cell.angle_alpha   90.00
_cell.angle_beta   90.00
_cell.angle_gamma   90.00
#
_symmetry.space_group_name_H-M   'P 1'
#
loop_
_entity.id
_entity.type
_entity.pdbx_description
1 polymer ?
#
loop_
_entity_poly.entity_id
_entity_poly.type
_entity_poly.pdbx_seq_one_letter_code
_entity_poly.pdbx_strand_id
1 'polypeptide(L)' 'MYEKQYPNEGAVLFNQPEEKSSYGPMAEQVLKEAIFQFQRKKLMEQIDEALAAGNKPLFFKLSAQYNDLLKKYDA' A
#
# COMPACT_ATOMS: atom_id res chain seq x y z
N MET A 1 -10.65 45.54 44.79
CA MET A 1 -9.81 45.44 43.58
C MET A 1 -8.66 44.49 43.87
N TYR A 2 -8.81 43.21 43.53
CA TYR A 2 -7.69 42.27 43.46
C TYR A 2 -7.76 41.62 42.09
N GLU A 3 -6.92 42.10 41.18
CA GLU A 3 -6.75 41.50 39.87
C GLU A 3 -6.12 40.13 40.04
N LYS A 4 -6.89 39.09 39.69
CA LYS A 4 -6.40 37.73 39.63
C LYS A 4 -5.82 37.52 38.23
N GLN A 5 -4.54 37.87 38.07
CA GLN A 5 -3.80 37.59 36.85
C GLN A 5 -3.36 36.12 36.89
N TYR A 6 -4.11 35.24 36.22
CA TYR A 6 -3.71 33.89 35.89
C TYR A 6 -2.80 33.97 34.66
N PRO A 7 -1.47 33.78 34.76
CA PRO A 7 -0.60 34.19 33.66
C PRO A 7 -0.61 33.23 32.46
N ASN A 8 -1.18 32.03 32.55
CA ASN A 8 -0.79 30.96 31.62
C ASN A 8 -1.93 30.01 31.18
N GLU A 9 -3.18 30.46 31.09
CA GLU A 9 -4.28 29.58 30.64
C GLU A 9 -4.64 29.75 29.15
N GLY A 10 -4.07 30.74 28.45
CA GLY A 10 -4.37 31.01 27.03
C GLY A 10 -3.32 30.55 26.00
N ALA A 11 -2.10 30.18 26.44
CA ALA A 11 -0.96 30.01 25.54
C ALA A 11 -0.73 28.57 25.05
N VAL A 12 -1.49 27.58 25.54
CA VAL A 12 -1.20 26.16 25.28
C VAL A 12 -1.99 25.58 24.10
N LEU A 13 -2.98 26.29 23.53
CA LEU A 13 -3.92 25.69 22.56
C LEU A 13 -3.69 26.04 21.08
N PHE A 14 -2.67 26.82 20.71
CA PHE A 14 -2.49 27.27 19.32
C PHE A 14 -1.20 26.78 18.62
N ASN A 15 -0.39 25.96 19.29
CA ASN A 15 0.81 25.37 18.70
C ASN A 15 0.63 23.88 18.42
N GLN A 16 -0.49 23.49 17.80
CA GLN A 16 -0.45 22.28 16.99
C GLN A 16 0.21 22.69 15.67
N PRO A 17 1.44 22.26 15.36
CA PRO A 17 1.95 22.42 14.01
C PRO A 17 0.94 21.72 13.12
N GLU A 18 0.32 22.47 12.20
CA GLU A 18 -0.48 21.93 11.10
C GLU A 18 0.24 20.70 10.58
N GLU A 19 -0.26 19.51 10.94
CA GLU A 19 0.35 18.24 10.58
C GLU A 19 0.25 18.21 9.06
N LYS A 20 1.35 18.57 8.38
CA LYS A 20 1.41 18.61 6.93
C LYS A 20 0.95 17.23 6.47
N SER A 21 -0.25 17.20 5.93
CA SER A 21 -0.93 15.98 5.58
C SER A 21 -0.15 15.28 4.48
N SER A 22 0.80 14.43 4.88
CA SER A 22 1.67 13.73 3.96
C SER A 22 1.01 12.41 3.63
N TYR A 23 -0.13 12.49 2.94
CA TYR A 23 -0.76 11.31 2.36
C TYR A 23 0.08 10.72 1.22
N GLY A 24 1.06 11.45 0.68
CA GLY A 24 1.90 11.02 -0.45
C GLY A 24 2.54 9.64 -0.24
N PRO A 25 3.36 9.44 0.82
CA PRO A 25 3.95 8.14 1.12
C PRO A 25 2.93 7.02 1.31
N MET A 26 1.78 7.32 1.94
CA MET A 26 0.73 6.34 2.16
C MET A 26 -0.01 5.98 0.86
N ALA A 27 -0.28 6.96 0.00
CA ALA A 27 -0.87 6.75 -1.31
C ALA A 27 0.06 5.93 -2.21
N GLU A 28 1.38 6.14 -2.16
CA GLU A 28 2.36 5.33 -2.86
C GLU A 28 2.36 3.87 -2.38
N GLN A 29 2.22 3.63 -1.08
CA GLN A 29 2.11 2.28 -0.53
C GLN A 29 0.83 1.58 -0.97
N VAL A 30 -0.32 2.27 -0.88
CA VAL A 30 -1.61 1.75 -1.33
C VAL A 30 -1.57 1.43 -2.83
N LEU A 31 -0.95 2.30 -3.64
CA LEU A 31 -0.81 2.06 -5.07
C LEU A 31 0.08 0.86 -5.38
N LYS A 32 1.23 0.73 -4.71
CA LYS A 32 2.13 -0.43 -4.86
C LYS A 32 1.41 -1.74 -4.52
N GLU A 33 0.66 -1.76 -3.42
CA GLU A 33 -0.11 -2.91 -3.00
C GLU A 33 -1.21 -3.26 -4.01
N ALA A 34 -1.96 -2.26 -4.48
CA ALA A 34 -3.01 -2.47 -5.48
C ALA A 34 -2.46 -3.05 -6.79
N ILE A 35 -1.31 -2.54 -7.27
CA ILE A 35 -0.63 -3.05 -8.46
C ILE A 35 -0.21 -4.50 -8.27
N PHE A 36 0.44 -4.82 -7.14
CA PHE A 36 0.86 -6.18 -6.83
C PHE A 36 -0.31 -7.15 -6.81
N GLN A 37 -1.38 -6.82 -6.07
CA GLN A 37 -2.57 -7.65 -5.94
C GLN A 37 -3.25 -7.88 -7.29
N PHE A 38 -3.36 -6.85 -8.13
CA PHE A 38 -3.90 -6.96 -9.48
C PHE A 38 -3.07 -7.89 -10.36
N GLN A 39 -1.74 -7.70 -10.39
CA GLN A 39 -0.84 -8.53 -11.19
C GLN A 39 -0.85 -9.99 -10.73
N ARG A 40 -0.85 -10.21 -9.41
CA ARG A 40 -0.91 -11.55 -8.81
C ARG A 40 -2.20 -12.27 -9.21
N LYS A 41 -3.34 -11.60 -9.06
CA LYS A 41 -4.66 -12.15 -9.41
C LYS A 41 -4.72 -12.53 -10.89
N LYS A 42 -4.28 -11.62 -11.77
CA LYS A 42 -4.29 -11.86 -13.23
C LYS A 42 -3.41 -13.05 -13.62
N LEU A 43 -2.21 -13.16 -13.06
CA LEU A 43 -1.33 -14.31 -13.33
C LEU A 43 -1.97 -15.61 -12.86
N MET A 44 -2.63 -15.62 -11.70
CA MET A 44 -3.29 -16.81 -11.17
C MET A 44 -4.46 -17.25 -12.06
N GLU A 45 -5.29 -16.31 -12.51
CA GLU A 45 -6.37 -16.59 -13.48
C GLU A 45 -5.81 -17.20 -14.78
N GLN A 46 -4.72 -16.64 -15.32
CA GLN A 46 -4.07 -17.17 -16.53
C GLN A 46 -3.45 -18.56 -16.32
N ILE A 47 -2.93 -18.84 -15.12
CA ILE A 47 -2.41 -20.15 -14.75
C ILE A 47 -3.55 -21.17 -14.75
N ASP A 48 -4.69 -20.83 -14.14
CA ASP A 48 -5.87 -21.69 -14.11
C ASP A 48 -6.41 -21.97 -15.51
N GLU A 49 -6.45 -20.96 -16.38
CA GLU A 49 -6.80 -21.12 -17.80
C GLU A 49 -5.83 -22.05 -18.53
N ALA A 50 -4.53 -21.90 -18.30
CA ALA A 50 -3.50 -22.76 -18.89
C ALA A 50 -3.63 -24.21 -18.44
N LEU A 51 -3.98 -24.43 -17.16
CA LEU A 51 -4.27 -25.76 -16.60
C LEU A 51 -5.53 -26.37 -17.21
N ALA A 52 -6.61 -25.59 -17.30
CA ALA A 52 -7.86 -26.03 -17.93
C ALA A 52 -7.67 -26.41 -19.40
N ALA A 53 -6.81 -25.68 -20.12
CA ALA A 53 -6.45 -25.97 -21.50
C ALA A 53 -5.40 -27.08 -21.66
N GLY A 54 -4.84 -27.63 -20.57
CA GLY A 54 -3.76 -28.62 -20.60
C GLY A 54 -2.44 -28.10 -21.17
N ASN A 55 -2.26 -26.77 -21.26
CA ASN A 55 -1.13 -26.13 -21.90
C ASN A 55 0.07 -26.02 -20.94
N LYS A 56 0.83 -27.11 -20.83
CA LYS A 56 2.01 -27.21 -19.94
C LYS A 56 3.08 -26.12 -20.18
N PRO A 57 3.49 -25.80 -21.43
CA PRO A 57 4.46 -24.73 -21.65
C PRO A 57 4.00 -23.37 -21.13
N LEU A 58 2.72 -23.04 -21.35
CA LEU A 58 2.15 -21.78 -20.88
C LEU A 58 2.09 -21.74 -19.34
N PHE A 59 1.67 -22.85 -18.72
CA PHE A 59 1.65 -22.99 -17.26
C PHE A 59 3.02 -22.72 -16.63
N PHE A 60 4.09 -23.35 -17.15
CA PHE A 60 5.44 -23.14 -16.61
C PHE A 60 5.91 -21.70 -16.78
N LYS A 61 5.63 -21.07 -17.93
CA LYS A 61 5.98 -19.67 -18.18
C LYS A 61 5.26 -18.74 -17.19
N LEU A 62 3.96 -18.91 -17.01
CA LEU A 62 3.17 -18.08 -16.11
C LEU A 62 3.56 -18.30 -14.63
N SER A 63 3.88 -19.54 -14.26
CA SER A 63 4.36 -19.87 -12.91
C SER A 63 5.71 -19.22 -12.61
N ALA A 64 6.62 -19.19 -13.59
CA ALA A 64 7.88 -18.46 -13.45
C ALA A 64 7.64 -16.95 -13.25
N GLN A 65 6.75 -16.35 -14.05
CA GLN A 65 6.38 -14.94 -13.90
C GLN A 65 5.74 -14.64 -12.55
N TYR A 66 4.92 -15.55 -12.03
CA TYR A 66 4.32 -15.45 -10.70
C TYR A 66 5.38 -15.49 -9.60
N ASN A 67 6.35 -16.41 -9.69
CA ASN A 67 7.44 -16.50 -8.72
C ASN A 67 8.35 -15.27 -8.75
N ASP A 68 8.63 -14.72 -9.94
CA ASP A 68 9.41 -13.50 -10.07
C ASP A 68 8.65 -12.28 -9.52
N LEU A 69 7.32 -12.25 -9.67
CA LEU A 69 6.47 -11.24 -9.05
C LEU A 69 6.55 -11.32 -7.51
N LEU A 70 6.47 -12.51 -6.92
CA LEU A 70 6.60 -12.67 -5.46
C LEU A 70 7.96 -12.18 -4.93
N LYS A 71 9.05 -12.55 -5.61
CA LYS A 71 10.40 -12.06 -5.26
C LYS A 71 10.52 -10.55 -5.34
N LYS A 72 9.84 -9.89 -6.29
CA LYS A 72 9.91 -8.44 -6.46
C LYS A 72 9.24 -7.68 -5.31
N TYR A 73 8.24 -8.28 -4.68
CA TYR A 73 7.45 -7.66 -3.60
C TYR A 73 7.73 -8.27 -2.22
N ASP A 74 8.79 -9.09 -2.08
CA ASP A 74 9.16 -9.80 -0.84
C ASP A 74 7.97 -10.50 -0.16
N ALA A 75 7.11 -11.14 -0.96
CA ALA A 75 5.86 -11.77 -0.54
C ALA A 75 5.94 -13.31 -0.51
#